data_AF-A0A5K1JRR1-F1
#
_entry.id   AF-A0A5K1JRR1-F1
#
_cell.length_a   1.000
_cell.length_b   1.000
_cell.length_c   1.000
_cell.angle_alpha   90.00
_cell.angle_beta   90.00
_cell.angle_gamma   90.00
#
_symmetry.space_group_name_H-M   'P 1'
#
loop_
_entity.id
_entity.type
_entity.pdbx_description
1 polymer ?
#
loop_
_entity_poly.entity_id
_entity_poly.type
_entity_poly.pdbx_seq_one_letter_code
_entity_poly.pdbx_strand_id
1 'polypeptide(L)'
;MKELFALLNFICPEIFSDYADLESFLHKDEEEAEGDEEKSKKVVEALHKILRPFLLRRVKSDVEKNLLPKKEINIYVGLTEMQRKWYRSVLEKDIDAVNGLTGKKEGKTRLMNIVMQLRKVTCHPYLFDGAEPGPPYTTDEHLVENSGKMVILDKLLKSMKEK
;
A
#
# COMPACT_ATOMS: atom_id res chain seq x y z
N MET A 1 -3.60 2.18 17.07
CA MET A 1 -4.19 2.00 18.42
C MET A 1 -5.63 2.48 18.51
N LYS A 2 -5.96 3.70 18.04
CA LYS A 2 -7.34 4.23 18.09
C LYS A 2 -8.38 3.38 17.33
N GLU A 3 -8.06 2.86 16.15
CA GLU A 3 -8.96 1.96 15.42
C GLU A 3 -9.19 0.63 16.16
N LEU A 4 -8.14 0.07 16.76
CA LEU A 4 -8.26 -1.13 17.59
C LEU A 4 -9.15 -0.88 18.81
N PHE A 5 -8.99 0.26 19.48
CA PHE A 5 -9.86 0.67 20.58
C PHE A 5 -11.32 0.79 20.12
N ALA A 6 -11.59 1.43 18.99
CA ALA A 6 -12.95 1.55 18.48
C ALA A 6 -13.60 0.17 18.24
N LEU A 7 -12.84 -0.80 17.72
CA LEU A 7 -13.32 -2.17 17.57
C LEU A 7 -13.55 -2.87 18.92
N LEU A 8 -12.68 -2.67 19.90
CA LEU A 8 -12.82 -3.26 21.24
C LEU A 8 -13.97 -2.66 22.04
N ASN A 9 -14.12 -1.33 21.99
CA ASN A 9 -15.26 -0.61 22.56
C ASN A 9 -16.57 -1.08 21.92
N PHE A 10 -16.59 -1.34 20.61
CA PHE A 10 -17.75 -1.91 19.94
C PHE A 10 -18.11 -3.32 20.43
N ILE A 11 -17.11 -4.19 20.63
CA ILE A 11 -17.32 -5.59 21.05
C ILE A 11 -17.71 -5.69 22.53
N CYS A 12 -17.07 -4.92 23.40
CA CYS A 12 -17.29 -4.92 24.85
C CYS A 12 -17.18 -3.49 25.42
N PRO A 13 -18.25 -2.67 25.31
CA PRO A 13 -18.23 -1.27 25.75
C PRO A 13 -18.08 -1.11 27.27
N GLU A 14 -18.51 -2.12 28.04
CA GLU A 14 -18.41 -2.16 29.51
C GLU A 14 -16.97 -2.18 30.02
N ILE A 15 -16.05 -2.78 29.25
CA ILE A 15 -14.64 -2.95 29.63
C ILE A 15 -13.78 -1.86 28.99
N PHE A 16 -14.08 -1.48 27.74
CA PHE A 16 -13.29 -0.55 26.94
C PHE A 16 -14.03 0.76 26.73
N SER A 17 -14.34 1.48 27.80
CA SER A 17 -15.10 2.75 27.76
C SER A 17 -14.21 3.97 27.47
N ASP A 18 -13.00 4.01 28.04
CA ASP A 18 -12.03 5.09 27.83
C ASP A 18 -10.77 4.61 27.10
N TYR A 19 -10.32 5.42 26.14
CA TYR A 19 -9.06 5.19 25.43
C TYR A 19 -7.85 5.43 26.34
N ALA A 20 -7.94 6.38 27.28
CA ALA A 20 -6.84 6.70 28.20
C ALA A 20 -6.50 5.53 29.13
N ASP A 21 -7.51 4.76 29.57
CA ASP A 21 -7.31 3.58 30.40
C ASP A 21 -6.59 2.46 29.64
N LEU A 22 -6.94 2.25 28.37
CA LEU A 22 -6.24 1.29 27.52
C LEU A 22 -4.79 1.73 27.26
N GLU A 23 -4.56 3.01 26.98
CA GLU A 23 -3.23 3.56 26.73
C GLU A 23 -2.34 3.41 27.98
N SER A 24 -2.83 3.82 29.15
CA SER A 24 -2.09 3.69 30.40
C SER A 24 -1.78 2.23 30.76
N PHE A 25 -2.71 1.29 30.50
CA PHE A 25 -2.48 -0.14 30.72
C PHE A 25 -1.40 -0.71 29.80
N LEU A 26 -1.36 -0.28 28.54
CA LEU A 26 -0.38 -0.74 27.56
C LEU A 26 1.02 -0.21 27.81
N HIS A 27 1.13 1.02 28.30
CA HIS A 27 2.39 1.67 28.62
C HIS A 27 2.87 1.40 30.07
N LYS A 28 2.09 0.66 30.88
CA LYS A 28 2.41 0.38 32.29
C LYS A 28 3.75 -0.34 32.51
N ASP A 29 4.10 -1.24 31.60
CA ASP A 29 5.33 -2.05 31.70
C ASP A 29 6.50 -1.47 30.86
N GLU A 30 6.32 -0.27 30.27
CA GLU A 30 7.35 0.38 29.44
C GLU A 30 8.47 1.04 30.23
N GLU A 31 8.21 1.48 31.46
CA GLU A 31 9.23 2.13 32.31
C GLU A 31 10.34 1.16 32.73
N GLU A 32 10.06 -0.14 32.74
CA GLU A 32 11.01 -1.21 33.09
C GLU A 32 11.81 -1.75 31.88
N ALA A 33 11.70 -1.16 30.69
CA ALA A 33 12.36 -1.65 29.47
C ALA A 33 13.47 -0.70 28.99
N GLU A 34 14.66 -1.26 28.75
CA GLU A 34 15.81 -0.52 28.22
C GLU A 34 15.83 -0.64 26.69
N GLY A 35 15.26 0.36 26.03
CA GLY A 35 15.30 0.52 24.57
C GLY A 35 13.94 0.35 23.88
N ASP A 36 13.79 1.05 22.75
CA ASP A 36 12.51 1.14 22.02
C ASP A 36 12.00 -0.22 21.51
N GLU A 37 12.91 -1.15 21.19
CA GLU A 37 12.55 -2.48 20.70
C GLU A 37 11.97 -3.38 21.80
N GLU A 38 12.46 -3.25 23.03
CA GLU A 38 11.98 -4.01 24.18
C GLU A 38 10.64 -3.45 24.68
N LYS A 39 10.49 -2.12 24.70
CA LYS A 39 9.21 -1.45 24.96
C LYS A 39 8.12 -1.92 24.01
N SER A 40 8.41 -1.93 22.70
CA SER A 40 7.45 -2.39 21.69
C SER A 40 7.03 -3.86 21.89
N LYS A 41 7.95 -4.75 22.28
CA LYS A 41 7.63 -6.15 22.57
C LYS A 41 6.69 -6.29 23.77
N LYS A 42 6.97 -5.59 24.88
CA LYS A 42 6.11 -5.61 26.08
C LYS A 42 4.69 -5.12 25.78
N VAL A 43 4.55 -4.04 25.01
CA VAL A 43 3.24 -3.54 24.55
C VAL A 43 2.50 -4.58 23.72
N VAL A 44 3.18 -5.26 22.79
CA VAL A 44 2.58 -6.31 21.96
C VAL A 44 2.13 -7.51 22.80
N GLU A 45 2.90 -7.90 23.81
CA GLU A 45 2.51 -8.98 24.73
C GLU A 45 1.28 -8.63 25.57
N ALA A 46 1.22 -7.40 26.11
CA ALA A 46 0.04 -6.90 26.82
C ALA A 46 -1.20 -6.91 25.91
N LEU A 47 -1.08 -6.46 24.66
CA LEU A 47 -2.15 -6.54 23.67
C LEU A 47 -2.60 -7.97 23.40
N HIS A 48 -1.66 -8.90 23.21
CA HIS A 48 -1.99 -10.31 22.98
C HIS A 48 -2.75 -10.92 24.17
N LYS A 49 -2.41 -10.56 25.42
CA LYS A 49 -3.13 -11.04 26.61
C LYS A 49 -4.58 -10.55 26.62
N ILE A 50 -4.81 -9.27 26.32
CA ILE A 50 -6.16 -8.68 26.27
C ILE A 50 -6.98 -9.28 25.13
N LEU A 51 -6.38 -9.42 23.94
CA LEU A 51 -7.10 -9.83 22.73
C LEU A 51 -7.39 -11.33 22.65
N ARG A 52 -6.60 -12.18 23.32
CA ARG A 52 -6.72 -13.65 23.27
C ARG A 52 -8.13 -14.20 23.54
N PRO A 53 -8.90 -13.72 24.55
CA PRO A 53 -10.27 -14.19 24.76
C PRO A 53 -11.27 -13.67 23.73
N PHE A 54 -11.01 -12.54 23.06
CA PHE A 54 -11.95 -11.91 22.13
C PHE A 54 -11.69 -12.28 20.66
N LEU A 55 -10.47 -12.71 20.33
CA LEU A 55 -10.03 -12.86 18.94
C LEU A 55 -9.39 -14.23 18.71
N LEU A 56 -10.10 -15.06 17.94
CA LEU A 56 -9.54 -16.31 17.43
C LEU A 56 -8.79 -16.05 16.12
N ARG A 57 -7.45 -16.01 16.18
CA ARG A 57 -6.58 -15.90 15.00
C ARG A 57 -5.90 -17.23 14.72
N ARG A 58 -6.03 -17.75 13.49
CA ARG A 58 -5.31 -18.94 13.01
C ARG A 58 -4.54 -18.61 11.73
N VAL A 59 -3.34 -19.17 11.58
CA VAL A 59 -2.55 -19.03 10.35
C VAL A 59 -2.76 -20.27 9.48
N LYS A 60 -2.76 -20.11 8.15
CA LYS A 60 -2.95 -21.23 7.21
C LYS A 60 -1.91 -22.34 7.41
N SER A 61 -0.68 -21.98 7.79
CA SER A 61 0.40 -22.92 8.15
C SER A 61 0.06 -23.83 9.33
N ASP A 62 -0.74 -23.34 10.27
CA ASP A 62 -1.06 -24.06 11.51
C ASP A 62 -2.21 -25.06 11.30
N VAL A 63 -3.06 -24.80 10.30
CA VAL A 63 -4.28 -25.56 10.04
C VAL A 63 -4.09 -26.55 8.89
N GLU A 64 -3.45 -26.14 7.79
CA GLU A 64 -3.31 -26.95 6.58
C GLU A 64 -1.83 -27.26 6.30
N LYS A 65 -1.40 -28.46 6.71
CA LYS A 65 0.00 -28.90 6.57
C LYS A 65 0.38 -29.28 5.14
N ASN A 66 -0.59 -29.54 4.27
CA ASN A 66 -0.33 -29.88 2.87
C ASN A 66 -0.26 -28.64 1.96
N LEU A 67 -0.62 -27.46 2.46
CA LEU A 67 -0.57 -26.24 1.67
C LEU A 67 0.87 -25.75 1.56
N LEU A 68 1.38 -25.74 0.33
CA LEU A 68 2.69 -25.18 0.03
C LEU A 68 2.75 -23.69 0.42
N PRO A 69 3.90 -23.19 0.90
CA PRO A 69 4.05 -21.80 1.28
C PRO A 69 3.86 -20.87 0.07
N LYS A 70 3.23 -19.72 0.30
CA LYS A 70 3.10 -18.65 -0.71
C LYS A 70 4.49 -18.18 -1.13
N LYS A 71 4.74 -18.18 -2.44
CA LYS A 71 5.93 -17.51 -3.03
C LYS A 71 5.53 -16.12 -3.49
N GLU A 72 6.21 -15.10 -2.99
CA GLU A 72 6.04 -13.71 -3.39
C GLU A 72 7.31 -13.26 -4.12
N ILE A 73 7.14 -12.81 -5.37
CA ILE A 73 8.24 -12.44 -6.26
C ILE A 73 7.96 -11.04 -6.78
N ASN A 74 8.88 -10.12 -6.49
CA ASN A 74 8.82 -8.76 -7.02
C ASN A 74 9.44 -8.73 -8.41
N ILE A 75 8.67 -8.33 -9.42
CA ILE A 75 9.14 -8.15 -10.79
C ILE A 75 9.33 -6.66 -11.04
N TYR A 76 10.57 -6.23 -11.20
CA TYR A 76 10.90 -4.86 -11.53
C TYR A 76 10.73 -4.63 -13.04
N VAL A 77 9.91 -3.64 -13.38
CA VAL A 77 9.50 -3.37 -14.77
C VAL A 77 9.89 -1.96 -15.16
N GLY A 78 10.51 -1.81 -16.34
CA GLY A 78 10.86 -0.51 -16.90
C GLY A 78 9.66 0.23 -17.50
N LEU A 79 9.74 1.55 -17.59
CA LEU A 79 8.76 2.37 -18.29
C LEU A 79 9.00 2.36 -19.81
N THR A 80 7.93 2.25 -20.59
CA THR A 80 7.93 2.42 -22.06
C THR A 80 8.22 3.87 -22.44
N GLU A 81 8.52 4.12 -23.71
CA GLU A 81 8.79 5.46 -24.21
C GLU A 81 7.62 6.42 -23.94
N MET A 82 6.40 5.98 -24.24
CA MET A 82 5.19 6.76 -23.98
C MET A 82 4.99 7.04 -22.49
N GLN A 83 5.20 6.04 -21.63
CA GLN A 83 5.15 6.24 -20.17
C GLN A 83 6.19 7.24 -19.71
N ARG A 84 7.44 7.20 -20.22
CA ARG A 84 8.48 8.18 -19.86
C ARG A 84 8.10 9.59 -20.27
N LYS A 85 7.50 9.77 -21.45
CA LYS A 85 7.03 11.08 -21.94
C LYS A 85 5.96 11.65 -21.00
N TRP A 86 4.95 10.85 -20.65
CA TRP A 86 3.92 11.27 -19.70
C TRP A 86 4.45 11.49 -18.28
N TYR A 87 5.40 10.66 -17.84
CA TYR A 87 6.04 10.79 -16.54
C TYR A 87 6.77 12.14 -16.42
N ARG A 88 7.53 12.54 -17.44
CA ARG A 88 8.18 13.86 -17.52
C ARG A 88 7.15 14.98 -17.53
N SER A 89 6.12 14.88 -18.38
CA SER A 89 5.08 15.91 -18.47
C SER A 89 4.34 16.15 -17.15
N VAL A 90 4.09 15.09 -16.36
CA VAL A 90 3.48 15.21 -15.03
C VAL A 90 4.40 15.94 -14.05
N LEU A 91 5.71 15.68 -14.09
CA LEU A 91 6.68 16.36 -13.22
C LEU A 91 6.89 17.83 -13.61
N GLU A 92 6.96 18.12 -14.91
CA GLU A 92 7.21 19.46 -15.44
C GLU A 92 6.06 20.44 -15.13
N LYS A 93 4.81 19.96 -15.10
CA LYS A 93 3.63 20.79 -14.80
C LYS A 93 3.64 21.42 -13.40
N ASP A 94 4.32 20.80 -12.43
CA ASP A 94 4.35 21.26 -11.04
C ASP A 94 5.79 21.30 -10.48
N ILE A 95 6.73 21.83 -11.28
CA ILE A 95 8.16 21.83 -10.95
C ILE A 95 8.47 22.53 -9.61
N ASP A 96 7.73 23.58 -9.26
CA ASP A 96 7.92 24.32 -8.01
C ASP A 96 7.52 23.50 -6.78
N ALA A 97 6.47 22.69 -6.90
CA ALA A 97 6.03 21.79 -5.84
C ALA A 97 7.01 20.62 -5.69
N VAL A 98 7.50 20.08 -6.81
CA VAL A 98 8.52 19.02 -6.84
C VAL A 98 9.84 19.49 -6.24
N ASN A 99 10.25 20.72 -6.53
CA ASN A 99 11.49 21.32 -6.01
C ASN A 99 11.35 21.85 -4.58
N GLY A 100 10.18 21.73 -3.95
CA GLY A 100 9.96 22.16 -2.56
C GLY A 100 9.94 23.68 -2.37
N LEU A 101 9.70 24.45 -3.43
CA LEU A 101 9.66 25.92 -3.41
C LEU A 101 8.30 26.46 -2.90
N THR A 102 7.30 25.60 -2.72
CA THR A 102 5.97 25.95 -2.20
C THR A 102 5.83 25.77 -0.69
N GLY A 103 5.01 26.60 -0.02
CA GLY A 103 4.77 26.53 1.43
C GLY A 103 4.26 25.17 1.93
N LYS A 104 4.63 24.80 3.17
CA LYS A 104 4.48 23.44 3.75
C LYS A 104 3.07 22.82 3.69
N LYS A 105 1.99 23.61 3.77
CA LYS A 105 0.60 23.09 3.74
C LYS A 105 0.05 22.91 2.32
N GLU A 106 0.21 23.91 1.45
CA GLU A 106 -0.25 23.85 0.05
C GLU A 106 0.57 22.84 -0.76
N GLY A 107 1.88 22.72 -0.48
CA GLY A 107 2.75 21.74 -1.10
C GLY A 107 2.28 20.29 -0.87
N LYS A 108 1.74 19.95 0.31
CA LYS A 108 1.35 18.56 0.63
C LYS A 108 0.22 18.04 -0.26
N THR A 109 -0.85 18.82 -0.44
CA THR A 109 -1.99 18.41 -1.29
C THR A 109 -1.60 18.36 -2.76
N ARG A 110 -0.80 19.32 -3.22
CA ARG A 110 -0.29 19.36 -4.60
C ARG A 110 0.63 18.18 -4.90
N LEU A 111 1.53 17.85 -3.98
CA LEU A 111 2.39 16.65 -4.06
C LEU A 111 1.57 15.35 -4.08
N MET A 112 0.51 15.24 -3.28
CA MET A 112 -0.37 14.05 -3.33
C MET A 112 -1.01 13.87 -4.71
N ASN A 113 -1.46 14.97 -5.34
CA ASN A 113 -1.99 14.92 -6.70
C ASN A 113 -0.93 14.48 -7.71
N ILE A 114 0.30 14.98 -7.61
CA ILE A 114 1.42 14.55 -8.46
C ILE A 114 1.66 13.05 -8.28
N VAL A 115 1.76 12.56 -7.04
CA VAL A 115 1.96 11.13 -6.75
C VAL A 115 0.82 10.29 -7.35
N MET A 116 -0.43 10.77 -7.27
CA MET A 116 -1.57 10.09 -7.89
C MET A 116 -1.43 10.01 -9.42
N GLN A 117 -1.02 11.09 -10.08
CA GLN A 117 -0.78 11.07 -11.53
C GLN A 117 0.40 10.16 -11.91
N LEU A 118 1.50 10.18 -11.16
CA LEU A 118 2.63 9.26 -11.38
C LEU A 118 2.21 7.79 -11.21
N ARG A 119 1.34 7.49 -10.23
CA ARG A 119 0.73 6.16 -10.09
C ARG A 119 -0.08 5.77 -11.34
N LYS A 120 -0.85 6.70 -11.94
CA LYS A 120 -1.56 6.43 -13.20
C LYS A 120 -0.59 6.12 -14.34
N VAL A 121 0.46 6.93 -14.54
CA VAL A 121 1.45 6.73 -15.63
C VAL A 121 2.11 5.36 -15.53
N THR A 122 2.52 4.94 -14.33
CA THR A 122 3.16 3.65 -14.09
C THR A 122 2.22 2.45 -14.24
N CYS A 123 0.90 2.66 -14.22
CA CYS A 123 -0.09 1.63 -14.54
C CYS A 123 -0.31 1.54 -16.05
N HIS A 124 -0.77 2.62 -16.69
CA HIS A 124 -0.98 2.68 -18.13
C HIS A 124 -1.09 4.14 -18.61
N PRO A 125 -0.45 4.54 -19.73
CA PRO A 125 -0.55 5.91 -20.24
C PRO A 125 -1.98 6.29 -20.68
N TYR A 126 -2.80 5.33 -21.13
CA TYR A 126 -4.18 5.59 -21.57
C TYR A 126 -5.15 5.96 -20.44
N LEU A 127 -4.69 5.97 -19.18
CA LEU A 127 -5.45 6.59 -18.08
C LEU A 127 -5.46 8.12 -18.16
N PHE A 128 -4.76 8.71 -19.12
CA PHE A 128 -4.77 10.13 -19.44
C PHE A 128 -5.55 10.39 -20.73
N ASP A 129 -6.42 11.38 -20.70
CA ASP A 129 -7.20 11.78 -21.86
C ASP A 129 -6.27 12.25 -22.99
N GLY A 130 -6.53 11.77 -24.21
CA GLY A 130 -5.71 12.07 -25.38
C GLY A 130 -4.39 11.30 -25.46
N ALA A 131 -4.12 10.36 -24.55
CA ALA A 131 -2.97 9.46 -24.67
C ALA A 131 -3.26 8.32 -25.65
N GLU A 132 -4.46 7.75 -25.64
CA GLU A 132 -4.83 6.65 -26.53
C GLU A 132 -4.97 7.14 -27.99
N PRO A 133 -4.37 6.44 -28.97
CA PRO A 133 -4.53 6.80 -30.37
C PRO A 133 -5.98 6.59 -30.81
N GLY A 134 -6.55 7.59 -31.48
CA GLY A 134 -7.91 7.56 -32.01
C GLY A 134 -8.55 8.95 -32.05
N PRO A 135 -9.84 9.03 -32.44
CA PRO A 135 -10.69 7.93 -32.90
C PRO A 135 -10.26 7.28 -34.25
N PRO A 136 -10.59 5.99 -34.50
CA PRO A 136 -11.30 5.07 -33.61
C PRO A 136 -10.38 4.46 -32.56
N TYR A 137 -10.89 4.34 -31.32
CA TYR A 137 -10.20 3.59 -30.27
C TYR A 137 -10.35 2.10 -30.53
N THR A 138 -9.23 1.39 -30.54
CA THR A 138 -9.15 -0.03 -30.92
C THR A 138 -8.32 -0.80 -29.89
N THR A 139 -8.62 -2.09 -29.72
CA THR A 139 -7.92 -2.95 -28.77
C THR A 139 -6.87 -3.77 -29.52
N ASP A 140 -5.83 -3.08 -29.97
CA ASP A 140 -4.74 -3.68 -30.74
C ASP A 140 -3.45 -3.80 -29.89
N GLU A 141 -2.36 -4.26 -30.50
CA GLU A 141 -1.05 -4.47 -29.86
C GLU A 141 -0.48 -3.20 -29.22
N HIS A 142 -0.87 -2.01 -29.69
CA HIS A 142 -0.47 -0.74 -29.08
C HIS A 142 -0.88 -0.64 -27.60
N LEU A 143 -1.94 -1.33 -27.16
CA LEU A 143 -2.33 -1.38 -25.75
C LEU A 143 -1.29 -2.11 -24.89
N VAL A 144 -0.66 -3.15 -25.45
CA VAL A 144 0.38 -3.91 -24.75
C VAL A 144 1.70 -3.16 -24.82
N GLU A 145 2.10 -2.70 -26.00
CA GLU A 145 3.40 -2.06 -26.25
C GLU A 145 3.58 -0.74 -25.48
N ASN A 146 2.50 0.00 -25.23
CA ASN A 146 2.57 1.29 -24.56
C ASN A 146 2.66 1.21 -23.03
N SER A 147 2.55 0.04 -22.40
CA SER A 147 2.76 -0.11 -20.95
C SER A 147 3.71 -1.26 -20.60
N GLY A 148 4.77 -0.95 -19.85
CA GLY A 148 5.77 -1.95 -19.47
C GLY A 148 5.16 -3.10 -18.68
N LYS A 149 4.15 -2.82 -17.84
CA LYS A 149 3.43 -3.87 -17.08
C LYS A 149 2.65 -4.78 -18.01
N MET A 150 2.02 -4.24 -19.06
CA MET A 150 1.27 -5.03 -20.03
C MET A 150 2.20 -5.93 -20.85
N VAL A 151 3.36 -5.42 -21.29
CA VAL A 151 4.38 -6.23 -21.98
C VAL A 151 4.84 -7.43 -21.15
N ILE A 152 5.11 -7.22 -19.86
CA ILE A 152 5.53 -8.31 -18.97
C ILE A 152 4.37 -9.27 -18.68
N LEU A 153 3.16 -8.74 -18.48
CA LEU A 153 1.98 -9.55 -18.23
C LEU A 153 1.66 -10.46 -19.42
N ASP A 154 1.71 -9.94 -20.65
CA ASP A 154 1.48 -10.72 -21.87
C ASP A 154 2.47 -11.91 -21.98
N LYS A 155 3.77 -11.65 -21.78
CA LYS A 155 4.79 -12.70 -21.77
C LYS A 155 4.57 -13.73 -20.65
N LEU A 156 4.21 -13.26 -19.45
CA LEU A 156 3.96 -14.12 -18.31
C LEU A 156 2.76 -15.04 -18.54
N LEU A 157 1.64 -14.49 -19.03
CA LEU A 157 0.43 -15.25 -19.31
C LEU A 157 0.65 -16.28 -20.41
N LYS A 158 1.40 -15.95 -21.46
CA LYS A 158 1.79 -16.91 -22.51
C LYS A 158 2.59 -18.08 -21.92
N SER A 159 3.63 -17.78 -21.13
CA SER A 159 4.45 -18.82 -20.49
C SER A 159 3.68 -19.66 -19.47
N MET A 160 2.70 -19.07 -18.77
CA MET A 160 1.86 -19.79 -17.81
C MET A 160 0.80 -20.67 -18.49
N LYS A 161 0.37 -20.34 -19.72
CA LYS A 161 -0.58 -21.14 -20.49
C LYS A 161 0.07 -22.36 -21.13
N GLU A 162 1.35 -22.26 -21.49
CA GLU A 162 2.14 -23.37 -22.05
C GLU A 162 2.51 -24.43 -21.01
N LYS A 163 2.46 -24.09 -19.71
CA LYS A 163 2.73 -24.98 -18.59
C LYS A 163 1.46 -25.61 -18.03
#